data_AF-A0A4Y7ZI79-F1
#
_entry.id   AF-A0A4Y7ZI79-F1
#
_cell.length_a   1.000
_cell.length_b   1.000
_cell.length_c   1.000
_cell.angle_alpha   90.00
_cell.angle_beta   90.00
_cell.angle_gamma   90.00
#
_symmetry.space_group_name_H-M   'P 1'
#
loop_
_entity.id
_entity.type
_entity.pdbx_description
1 polymer ?
#
loop_
_entity_poly.entity_id
_entity_poly.type
_entity_poly.pdbx_seq_one_letter_code
_entity_poly.pdbx_strand_id
1 'polypeptide(L)'
;MNSYILDIENILTQMNETEDLFSLKKQVAEKLKEAHAKLSSQDFGEVLSVAEPALSKNCGCHEDLEQLESILDNLSESSIIEDSVYKRIVESTACNRWL
;
A
#
# COMPACT_ATOMS: atom_id res chain seq x y z
N MET A 1 -3.49 -20.08 1.41
CA MET A 1 -3.00 -18.77 1.92
C MET A 1 -1.97 -18.26 0.93
N ASN A 2 -2.20 -17.08 0.37
CA ASN A 2 -1.31 -16.50 -0.64
C ASN A 2 -0.04 -15.97 0.05
N SER A 3 1.15 -16.37 -0.42
CA SER A 3 2.43 -16.01 0.26
C SER A 3 2.61 -14.50 0.37
N TYR A 4 2.10 -13.75 -0.60
CA TYR A 4 2.13 -12.29 -0.62
C TYR A 4 1.27 -11.64 0.47
N ILE A 5 0.13 -12.25 0.82
CA ILE A 5 -0.74 -11.76 1.89
C ILE A 5 0.00 -11.85 3.22
N LEU A 6 0.62 -13.00 3.51
CA LEU A 6 1.41 -13.20 4.73
C LEU A 6 2.59 -12.22 4.83
N ASP A 7 3.25 -11.94 3.70
CA ASP A 7 4.33 -10.94 3.65
C ASP A 7 3.81 -9.54 4.00
N ILE A 8 2.67 -9.13 3.44
CA ILE A 8 2.07 -7.81 3.69
C ILE A 8 1.57 -7.71 5.14
N GLU A 9 0.97 -8.76 5.70
CA GLU A 9 0.56 -8.82 7.11
C GLU A 9 1.76 -8.71 8.08
N ASN A 10 2.89 -9.35 7.75
CA ASN A 10 4.12 -9.20 8.51
C ASN A 10 4.67 -7.76 8.44
N ILE A 11 4.61 -7.12 7.26
CA ILE A 11 5.02 -5.72 7.11
C ILE A 11 4.09 -4.80 7.92
N LEU A 12 2.77 -5.05 7.89
CA LEU A 12 1.76 -4.33 8.68
C LEU A 12 2.01 -4.40 10.19
N THR A 13 2.47 -5.56 10.65
CA THR A 13 2.86 -5.80 12.05
C THR A 13 4.08 -4.96 12.39
N GLN A 14 5.13 -5.01 11.55
CA GLN A 14 6.34 -4.20 11.72
C GLN A 14 6.05 -2.70 11.70
N MET A 15 5.08 -2.24 10.89
CA MET A 15 4.63 -0.83 10.87
C MET A 15 4.05 -0.36 12.20
N ASN A 16 3.59 -1.25 13.09
CA ASN A 16 3.17 -0.87 14.44
C ASN A 16 4.36 -0.71 15.41
N GLU A 17 5.51 -1.29 15.06
CA GLU A 17 6.68 -1.41 15.94
C GLU A 17 7.82 -0.46 15.52
N THR A 18 7.72 0.16 14.34
CA THR A 18 8.73 1.08 13.80
C THR A 18 8.14 2.43 13.39
N GLU A 19 8.99 3.45 13.42
CA GLU A 19 8.67 4.80 12.90
C GLU A 19 8.96 4.91 11.39
N ASP A 20 9.74 3.98 10.82
CA ASP A 20 10.14 3.99 9.40
C ASP A 20 9.05 3.41 8.48
N LEU A 21 7.88 4.06 8.48
CA LEU A 21 6.72 3.61 7.71
C LEU A 21 6.95 3.68 6.20
N PHE A 22 7.75 4.64 5.73
CA PHE A 22 8.00 4.84 4.30
C PHE A 22 8.69 3.64 3.64
N SER A 23 9.78 3.13 4.24
CA SER A 23 10.48 1.96 3.70
C SER A 23 9.59 0.73 3.69
N LEU A 24 8.72 0.58 4.70
CA LEU A 24 7.74 -0.50 4.76
C LEU A 24 6.65 -0.35 3.68
N LYS A 25 6.14 0.86 3.43
CA LYS A 25 5.18 1.12 2.34
C LYS A 25 5.80 0.83 0.97
N LYS A 26 7.07 1.16 0.76
CA LYS A 26 7.82 0.77 -0.44
C LYS A 26 7.90 -0.75 -0.59
N GLN A 27 8.16 -1.47 0.50
CA GLN A 27 8.18 -2.94 0.46
C GLN A 27 6.80 -3.51 0.08
N VAL A 28 5.71 -2.96 0.61
CA VAL A 28 4.34 -3.35 0.21
C VAL A 28 4.13 -3.11 -1.29
N ALA A 29 4.55 -1.95 -1.80
CA ALA A 29 4.42 -1.62 -3.22
C ALA A 29 5.22 -2.58 -4.11
N GLU A 30 6.46 -2.91 -3.75
CA GLU A 30 7.26 -3.90 -4.48
C GLU A 30 6.61 -5.28 -4.47
N LYS A 31 6.06 -5.71 -3.33
CA LYS A 31 5.30 -6.97 -3.20
C LYS A 31 4.05 -6.96 -4.08
N LEU A 32 3.35 -5.83 -4.18
CA LEU A 32 2.23 -5.67 -5.12
C LEU A 32 2.67 -5.80 -6.58
N LYS A 33 3.82 -5.24 -6.96
CA LYS A 33 4.36 -5.41 -8.33
C LYS A 33 4.65 -6.87 -8.63
N GLU A 34 5.32 -7.55 -7.71
CA GLU A 34 5.62 -8.97 -7.86
C GLU A 34 4.35 -9.83 -7.93
N ALA A 35 3.37 -9.53 -7.08
CA ALA A 35 2.09 -10.22 -7.04
C ALA A 35 1.32 -10.00 -8.35
N HIS A 36 1.25 -8.77 -8.86
CA HIS A 36 0.59 -8.45 -10.13
C HIS A 36 1.20 -9.18 -11.32
N ALA A 37 2.53 -9.38 -11.32
CA ALA A 37 3.23 -10.10 -12.39
C ALA A 37 3.05 -11.63 -12.34
N LYS A 38 2.71 -12.20 -11.17
CA LYS A 38 2.71 -13.66 -10.94
C LYS A 38 1.32 -14.24 -10.67
N LEU A 39 0.37 -13.42 -10.21
CA LEU A 39 -0.96 -13.84 -9.82
C LEU A 39 -2.01 -13.51 -10.88
N SER A 40 -3.11 -14.25 -10.85
CA SER A 40 -4.31 -13.91 -11.61
C SER A 40 -4.98 -12.67 -11.02
N SER A 41 -5.76 -11.93 -11.81
CA SER A 41 -6.46 -10.71 -11.35
C SER A 41 -7.32 -10.94 -10.10
N GLN A 42 -7.90 -12.14 -9.95
CA GLN A 42 -8.70 -12.50 -8.78
C GLN A 42 -7.83 -12.60 -7.51
N ASP A 43 -6.75 -13.39 -7.55
CA ASP A 43 -5.81 -13.54 -6.43
C ASP A 43 -5.11 -12.21 -6.09
N PHE A 44 -4.79 -11.41 -7.11
CA PHE A 44 -4.21 -10.08 -6.92
C PHE A 44 -5.19 -9.15 -6.19
N GLY A 45 -6.48 -9.21 -6.49
CA GLY A 45 -7.50 -8.44 -5.78
C GLY A 45 -7.53 -8.72 -4.27
N GLU A 46 -7.32 -9.98 -3.87
CA GLU A 46 -7.20 -10.36 -2.46
C GLU A 46 -5.93 -9.75 -1.81
N VAL A 47 -4.79 -9.80 -2.52
CA VAL A 47 -3.54 -9.18 -2.05
C VAL A 47 -3.70 -7.66 -1.91
N LEU A 48 -4.32 -7.02 -2.90
CA LEU A 48 -4.53 -5.58 -2.93
C LEU A 48 -5.43 -5.13 -1.77
N SER A 49 -6.49 -5.88 -1.48
CA SER A 49 -7.39 -5.58 -0.35
C SER A 49 -6.68 -5.62 1.01
N VAL A 50 -5.60 -6.39 1.16
CA VAL A 50 -4.77 -6.43 2.37
C VAL A 50 -3.69 -5.35 2.34
N ALA A 51 -3.23 -4.95 1.15
CA ALA A 51 -2.24 -3.90 0.97
C ALA A 51 -2.78 -2.48 1.19
N GLU A 52 -4.04 -2.22 0.81
CA GLU A 52 -4.72 -0.93 1.00
C GLU A 52 -4.54 -0.36 2.42
N PRO A 53 -4.89 -1.09 3.51
CA PRO A 53 -4.73 -0.59 4.88
C PRO A 53 -3.27 -0.41 5.29
N ALA A 54 -2.32 -1.12 4.66
CA ALA A 54 -0.89 -0.95 4.92
C ALA A 54 -0.36 0.36 4.31
N LEU A 55 -0.81 0.67 3.09
CA LEU A 55 -0.45 1.90 2.40
C LEU A 55 -1.10 3.13 3.05
N SER A 56 -2.34 3.01 3.53
CA SER A 56 -3.05 4.11 4.19
C SER A 56 -2.70 4.31 5.68
N LYS A 57 -1.79 3.50 6.23
CA LYS A 57 -1.42 3.56 7.64
C LYS A 57 -0.57 4.80 7.95
N ASN A 58 -0.95 5.56 8.98
CA ASN A 58 -0.19 6.68 9.57
C ASN A 58 0.51 7.58 8.53
N CYS A 59 -0.25 8.49 7.89
CA CYS A 59 0.34 9.70 7.30
C CYS A 59 -0.05 10.87 8.19
N GLY A 60 0.79 11.15 9.19
CA GLY A 60 0.53 12.19 10.17
C GLY A 60 0.92 13.58 9.67
N CYS A 61 1.75 13.66 8.63
CA CYS A 61 2.23 14.93 8.07
C CYS A 61 2.12 15.01 6.53
N HIS A 62 2.36 16.20 6.00
CA HIS A 62 2.29 16.44 4.55
C HIS A 62 3.35 15.63 3.78
N GLU A 63 4.56 15.51 4.33
CA GLU A 63 5.64 14.73 3.73
C GLU A 63 5.28 13.24 3.60
N ASP A 64 4.61 12.65 4.59
CA ASP A 64 4.15 11.25 4.52
C ASP A 64 3.14 11.04 3.40
N LEU A 65 2.31 12.05 3.11
CA LEU A 65 1.33 12.00 2.04
C LEU A 65 2.04 12.09 0.68
N GLU A 66 2.96 13.04 0.49
CA GLU A 66 3.73 13.18 -0.76
C GLU A 66 4.53 11.91 -1.05
N GLN A 67 5.11 11.30 -0.02
CA GLN A 67 5.80 10.02 -0.12
C GLN A 67 4.87 8.87 -0.52
N LEU A 68 3.67 8.81 0.05
CA LEU A 68 2.66 7.83 -0.32
C LEU A 68 2.19 8.04 -1.77
N GLU A 69 1.87 9.27 -2.15
CA GLU A 69 1.49 9.63 -3.52
C GLU A 69 2.57 9.21 -4.52
N SER A 70 3.86 9.46 -4.21
CA SER A 70 4.98 9.00 -5.05
C SER A 70 5.02 7.46 -5.22
N ILE A 71 4.68 6.69 -4.17
CA ILE A 71 4.59 5.24 -4.27
C ILE A 71 3.40 4.82 -5.13
N LEU A 72 2.24 5.46 -4.93
CA LEU A 72 1.02 5.15 -5.66
C LEU A 72 1.13 5.55 -7.14
N ASP A 73 1.77 6.67 -7.46
CA ASP A 73 2.06 7.10 -8.83
C ASP A 73 2.86 6.03 -9.55
N ASN A 74 3.92 5.50 -8.91
CA ASN A 74 4.73 4.45 -9.50
C ASN A 74 3.94 3.15 -9.78
N LEU A 75 2.99 2.80 -8.89
CA LEU A 75 2.09 1.66 -9.08
C LEU A 75 1.06 1.91 -10.18
N SER A 76 0.54 3.14 -10.28
CA SER A 76 -0.42 3.56 -11.31
C SER A 76 0.22 3.62 -12.69
N GLU A 77 1.43 4.20 -12.80
CA GLU A 77 2.23 4.20 -14.04
C GLU A 77 2.53 2.78 -14.52
N SER A 78 2.73 1.85 -13.59
CA SER A 78 2.94 0.44 -13.88
C SER A 78 1.65 -0.33 -14.21
N SER A 79 0.48 0.33 -14.21
CA SER A 79 -0.85 -0.29 -14.37
C SER A 79 -1.13 -1.41 -13.37
N ILE A 80 -0.56 -1.30 -12.15
CA ILE A 80 -0.74 -2.28 -11.07
C ILE A 80 -1.99 -1.95 -10.26
N ILE A 81 -2.27 -0.66 -10.08
CA ILE A 81 -3.47 -0.17 -9.41
C ILE A 81 -4.26 0.72 -10.37
N GLU A 82 -5.57 0.69 -10.22
CA GLU A 82 -6.47 1.59 -10.94
C GLU A 82 -6.59 2.94 -10.22
N ASP A 83 -6.97 3.98 -10.97
CA ASP A 83 -7.19 5.34 -10.44
C ASP A 83 -8.21 5.37 -9.28
N SER A 84 -9.19 4.45 -9.30
CA SER A 84 -10.15 4.27 -8.21
C SER A 84 -9.52 3.77 -6.91
N VAL A 85 -8.51 2.91 -7.00
CA VAL A 85 -7.77 2.38 -5.83
C VAL A 85 -6.82 3.45 -5.31
N TYR A 86 -6.11 4.14 -6.21
CA TYR A 86 -5.28 5.30 -5.87
C TYR A 86 -6.05 6.31 -5.03
N LYS A 87 -7.20 6.78 -5.53
CA LYS A 87 -8.04 7.76 -4.84
C LYS A 87 -8.49 7.26 -3.48
N ARG A 88 -8.95 6.01 -3.39
CA ARG A 88 -9.41 5.42 -2.13
C ARG A 88 -8.31 5.42 -1.07
N ILE A 89 -7.07 5.04 -1.43
CA ILE A 89 -5.95 5.03 -0.49
C ILE A 89 -5.63 6.45 -0.02
N VAL A 90 -5.55 7.42 -0.95
CA VAL A 90 -5.29 8.82 -0.62
C VAL A 90 -6.39 9.41 0.27
N GLU A 91 -7.66 9.17 -0.04
CA GLU A 91 -8.81 9.64 0.75
C GLU A 91 -8.86 9.01 2.15
N SER A 92 -8.61 7.70 2.25
CA SER A 92 -8.53 6.97 3.52
C SER A 92 -7.41 7.54 4.41
N THR A 93 -6.30 7.91 3.78
CA THR A 93 -5.14 8.51 4.44
C THR A 93 -5.40 9.96 4.87
N ALA A 94 -6.03 10.76 4.01
CA ALA A 94 -6.36 12.15 4.26
C ALA A 94 -7.39 12.32 5.39
N CYS A 95 -8.28 11.33 5.59
CA CYS A 95 -9.24 11.34 6.70
C CYS A 95 -8.57 11.25 8.08
N ASN A 96 -7.39 10.63 8.19
CA ASN A 96 -6.61 10.62 9.45
C ASN A 96 -5.87 11.94 9.73
N ARG A 97 -5.94 12.93 8.83
CA ARG A 97 -5.30 14.24 9.00
C ARG A 97 -6.12 15.22 9.87
N TRP A 98 -7.36 14.86 10.23
CA TRP A 98 -8.32 15.71 10.94
C TRP A 98 -8.85 15.11 12.26
N LEU A 99 -8.38 13.93 12.66
CA LEU A 99 -8.71 13.26 13.93
C LEU A 99 -7.57 13.41 14.94
#